data_AF-A0A8H6Z1N4-F1
#
_entry.id   AF-A0A8H6Z1N4-F1
#
_cell.length_a   1.000
_cell.length_b   1.000
_cell.length_c   1.000
_cell.angle_alpha   90.00
_cell.angle_beta   90.00
_cell.angle_gamma   90.00
#
_symmetry.space_group_name_H-M   'P 1'
#
loop_
_entity.id
_entity.type
_entity.pdbx_description
1 polymer ?
#
loop_
_entity_poly.entity_id
_entity_poly.type
_entity_poly.pdbx_seq_one_letter_code
_entity_poly.pdbx_strand_id
1 'polypeptide(L)'
;MPSQPTVMQARLKNIATCLTGAAATVDVLADNLKNPALDAISTTTQSLSKSVETIKQNKSDCAQLLEETHKLLNAIILVYIKSETGAELAPSVLTHIVKFTKTLHQIHAFLEAQQKTSSVKKLFRQGEMSRLLKECKTGLQEGLDFFQIERVNVMADVTQMCEDAQRRHQEVLCMIETLYDGRSFEGASYTSRVYSSSYNSSNSISIIRKTQSCCIVPDSAT
;
A
#
# COMPACT_ATOMS: atom_id res chain seq x y z
N MET A 1 15.44 -28.13 14.18
CA MET A 1 16.12 -26.84 13.95
C MET A 1 15.26 -25.98 13.05
N PRO A 2 14.78 -24.80 13.49
CA PRO A 2 14.01 -23.91 12.63
C PRO A 2 14.96 -23.29 11.59
N SER A 3 14.79 -23.67 10.33
CA SER A 3 15.49 -23.05 9.21
C SER A 3 15.07 -21.58 9.10
N GLN A 4 16.05 -20.66 9.09
CA GLN A 4 15.76 -19.25 8.83
C GLN A 4 15.03 -19.12 7.49
N PRO A 5 13.94 -18.35 7.40
CA PRO A 5 13.27 -18.10 6.14
C PRO A 5 14.27 -17.44 5.19
N THR A 6 14.45 -18.04 4.01
CA THR A 6 15.28 -17.44 2.95
C THR A 6 14.76 -16.03 2.64
N VAL A 7 15.64 -15.07 2.32
CA VAL A 7 15.27 -13.68 1.99
C VAL A 7 14.10 -13.60 0.99
N MET A 8 14.09 -14.51 0.01
CA MET A 8 13.02 -14.63 -0.98
C MET A 8 11.66 -15.05 -0.36
N GLN A 9 11.67 -15.93 0.63
CA GLN A 9 10.46 -16.37 1.33
C GLN A 9 9.86 -15.25 2.20
N ALA A 10 10.71 -14.46 2.86
CA ALA A 10 10.27 -13.26 3.57
C ALA A 10 9.64 -12.24 2.61
N ARG A 11 10.29 -12.00 1.45
CA ARG A 11 9.77 -11.11 0.40
C ARG A 11 8.41 -11.58 -0.11
N LEU A 12 8.27 -12.85 -0.48
CA LEU A 12 6.99 -13.42 -0.92
C LEU A 12 5.89 -13.28 0.14
N LYS A 13 6.20 -13.55 1.41
CA LYS A 13 5.24 -13.36 2.51
C LYS A 13 4.75 -11.92 2.62
N ASN A 14 5.67 -10.95 2.55
CA ASN A 14 5.30 -9.53 2.57
C ASN A 14 4.38 -9.15 1.40
N ILE A 15 4.71 -9.64 0.19
CA ILE A 15 3.88 -9.40 -1.00
C ILE A 15 2.48 -9.99 -0.82
N ALA A 16 2.35 -11.20 -0.27
CA ALA A 16 1.06 -11.82 0.02
C ALA A 16 0.23 -10.96 0.99
N THR A 17 0.83 -10.44 2.06
CA THR A 17 0.16 -9.51 2.99
C THR A 17 -0.32 -8.24 2.28
N CYS A 18 0.52 -7.63 1.44
CA CYS A 18 0.14 -6.46 0.65
C CYS A 18 -1.02 -6.75 -0.32
N LEU A 19 -0.98 -7.88 -1.02
CA LEU A 19 -2.05 -8.29 -1.92
C LEU A 19 -3.36 -8.55 -1.19
N THR A 20 -3.32 -9.14 0.00
CA THR A 20 -4.52 -9.33 0.83
C THR A 20 -5.15 -8.00 1.23
N GLY A 21 -4.35 -7.02 1.66
CA GLY A 21 -4.85 -5.69 2.01
C GLY A 21 -5.44 -4.96 0.79
N ALA A 22 -4.77 -5.02 -0.36
CA ALA A 22 -5.26 -4.43 -1.60
C ALA A 22 -6.56 -5.12 -2.07
N ALA A 23 -6.62 -6.45 -2.01
CA ALA A 23 -7.82 -7.21 -2.37
C ALA A 23 -9.02 -6.84 -1.50
N ALA A 24 -8.84 -6.78 -0.17
CA ALA A 24 -9.89 -6.34 0.76
C ALA A 24 -10.38 -4.92 0.45
N THR A 25 -9.47 -4.02 0.05
CA THR A 25 -9.87 -2.66 -0.36
C THR A 25 -10.69 -2.67 -1.65
N VAL A 26 -10.28 -3.47 -2.64
CA VAL A 26 -11.04 -3.64 -3.90
C VAL A 26 -12.41 -4.29 -3.64
N ASP A 27 -12.49 -5.22 -2.70
CA ASP A 27 -13.74 -5.86 -2.27
C ASP A 27 -14.77 -4.83 -1.78
N VAL A 28 -14.33 -3.95 -0.86
CA VAL A 28 -15.16 -2.85 -0.36
C VAL A 28 -15.60 -1.91 -1.50
N LEU A 29 -14.71 -1.63 -2.46
CA LEU A 29 -15.07 -0.82 -3.63
C LEU A 29 -16.08 -1.55 -4.53
N ALA A 30 -15.93 -2.86 -4.72
CA ALA A 30 -16.84 -3.68 -5.52
C ALA A 30 -18.25 -3.66 -4.94
N ASP A 31 -18.38 -3.81 -3.62
CA ASP A 31 -19.66 -3.76 -2.90
C ASP A 31 -20.35 -2.40 -3.02
N ASN A 32 -19.59 -1.31 -2.86
CA ASN A 32 -20.11 0.05 -2.92
C ASN A 32 -20.53 0.46 -4.34
N LEU A 33 -19.76 0.06 -5.35
CA LEU A 33 -19.93 0.50 -6.74
C LEU A 33 -20.71 -0.50 -7.60
N LYS A 34 -21.00 -1.70 -7.06
CA LYS A 34 -21.67 -2.81 -7.76
C LYS A 34 -20.99 -3.16 -9.09
N ASN A 35 -19.66 -3.11 -9.12
CA ASN A 35 -18.88 -3.38 -10.33
C ASN A 35 -18.38 -4.84 -10.34
N PRO A 36 -18.89 -5.70 -11.22
CA PRO A 36 -18.53 -7.12 -11.25
C PRO A 36 -17.05 -7.37 -11.65
N ALA A 37 -16.42 -6.42 -12.35
CA ALA A 37 -15.00 -6.55 -12.66
C ALA A 37 -14.12 -6.39 -11.41
N LEU A 38 -14.53 -5.52 -10.47
CA LEU A 38 -13.82 -5.35 -9.19
C LEU A 38 -13.98 -6.58 -8.30
N ASP A 39 -15.17 -7.18 -8.26
CA ASP A 39 -15.42 -8.43 -7.54
C ASP A 39 -14.50 -9.55 -8.05
N ALA A 40 -14.42 -9.71 -9.38
CA ALA A 40 -13.52 -10.66 -10.01
C ALA A 40 -12.04 -10.38 -9.69
N ILE A 41 -11.64 -9.10 -9.66
CA ILE A 41 -10.28 -8.68 -9.29
C ILE A 41 -9.99 -9.01 -7.82
N SER A 42 -10.89 -8.67 -6.90
CA SER A 42 -10.77 -8.97 -5.46
C SER A 42 -10.58 -10.48 -5.26
N THR A 43 -11.52 -11.28 -5.75
CA THR A 43 -11.53 -12.74 -5.61
C THR A 43 -10.26 -13.38 -6.19
N THR A 44 -9.84 -12.96 -7.38
CA THR A 44 -8.64 -13.49 -8.02
C THR A 44 -7.39 -13.09 -7.22
N THR A 45 -7.30 -11.85 -6.74
CA THR A 45 -6.17 -11.36 -5.96
C THR A 45 -6.04 -12.09 -4.62
N GLN A 46 -7.16 -12.37 -3.94
CA GLN A 46 -7.15 -13.21 -2.72
C GLN A 46 -6.61 -14.61 -3.01
N SER A 47 -6.99 -15.20 -4.16
CA SER A 47 -6.50 -16.51 -4.61
C SER A 47 -4.99 -16.49 -4.94
N LEU A 48 -4.51 -15.40 -5.55
CA LEU A 48 -3.08 -15.17 -5.79
C LEU A 48 -2.31 -15.11 -4.47
N SER A 49 -2.80 -14.35 -3.49
CA SER A 49 -2.17 -14.21 -2.16
C SER A 49 -2.01 -15.57 -1.47
N LYS A 50 -3.07 -16.40 -1.47
CA LYS A 50 -3.02 -17.77 -0.93
C LYS A 50 -2.03 -18.67 -1.69
N SER A 51 -1.92 -18.50 -3.01
CA SER A 51 -1.02 -19.26 -3.85
C SER A 51 0.47 -18.96 -3.62
N VAL A 52 0.80 -17.85 -2.95
CA VAL A 52 2.20 -17.45 -2.71
C VAL A 52 2.96 -18.46 -1.86
N GLU A 53 2.30 -19.03 -0.86
CA GLU A 53 2.92 -19.97 0.08
C GLU A 53 3.28 -21.31 -0.56
N THR A 54 2.62 -21.65 -1.66
CA THR A 54 2.76 -22.95 -2.35
C THR A 54 3.73 -22.88 -3.54
N ILE A 55 4.32 -21.72 -3.83
CA ILE A 55 5.28 -21.53 -4.95
C ILE A 55 6.58 -22.29 -4.67
N LYS A 56 6.88 -23.27 -5.53
CA LYS A 56 8.11 -24.07 -5.43
C LYS A 56 9.19 -23.63 -6.42
N GLN A 57 8.79 -23.12 -7.58
CA GLN A 57 9.70 -22.79 -8.69
C GLN A 57 9.59 -21.31 -9.10
N ASN A 58 10.62 -20.82 -9.79
CA ASN A 58 10.67 -19.46 -10.38
C ASN A 58 10.25 -18.35 -9.41
N LYS A 59 10.62 -18.47 -8.13
CA LYS A 59 10.20 -17.56 -7.05
C LYS A 59 10.48 -16.09 -7.36
N SER A 60 11.57 -15.80 -8.08
CA SER A 60 11.92 -14.44 -8.50
C SER A 60 10.90 -13.84 -9.48
N ASP A 61 10.57 -14.55 -10.56
CA ASP A 61 9.58 -14.09 -11.53
C ASP A 61 8.18 -14.00 -10.90
N CYS A 62 7.81 -14.96 -10.06
CA CYS A 62 6.55 -14.90 -9.31
C CYS A 62 6.48 -13.66 -8.41
N ALA A 63 7.55 -13.40 -7.64
CA ALA A 63 7.61 -12.22 -6.78
C ALA A 63 7.48 -10.94 -7.59
N GLN A 64 8.17 -10.84 -8.73
CA GLN A 64 8.07 -9.67 -9.62
C GLN A 64 6.65 -9.48 -10.16
N LEU A 65 6.01 -10.53 -10.68
CA LEU A 65 4.63 -10.44 -11.19
C LEU A 65 3.66 -9.97 -10.11
N LEU A 66 3.78 -10.52 -8.90
CA LEU A 66 2.91 -10.19 -7.77
C LEU A 66 3.14 -8.76 -7.26
N GLU A 67 4.39 -8.27 -7.27
CA GLU A 67 4.69 -6.87 -6.94
C GLU A 67 4.09 -5.89 -7.94
N GLU A 68 4.25 -6.15 -9.25
CA GLU A 68 3.65 -5.31 -10.29
C GLU A 68 2.12 -5.37 -10.24
N THR A 69 1.55 -6.54 -9.93
CA THR A 69 0.11 -6.71 -9.68
C THR A 69 -0.36 -5.81 -8.53
N HIS A 70 0.35 -5.83 -7.40
CA HIS A 70 0.04 -4.98 -6.25
C HIS A 70 0.13 -3.49 -6.59
N LYS A 71 1.15 -3.05 -7.34
CA LYS A 71 1.26 -1.65 -7.79
C LYS A 71 0.06 -1.24 -8.66
N LEU A 72 -0.37 -2.11 -9.57
CA LEU A 72 -1.50 -1.84 -10.45
C LEU A 72 -2.82 -1.80 -9.69
N LEU A 73 -3.03 -2.72 -8.72
CA LEU A 73 -4.18 -2.69 -7.80
C LEU A 73 -4.27 -1.36 -7.05
N ASN A 74 -3.16 -0.89 -6.48
CA ASN A 74 -3.14 0.39 -5.77
C ASN A 74 -3.45 1.57 -6.69
N ALA A 75 -3.01 1.50 -7.96
CA ALA A 75 -3.33 2.53 -8.93
C ALA A 75 -4.83 2.55 -9.28
N ILE A 76 -5.46 1.37 -9.42
CA ILE A 76 -6.90 1.24 -9.63
C ILE A 76 -7.67 1.78 -8.41
N ILE A 77 -7.30 1.37 -7.19
CA ILE A 77 -7.92 1.85 -5.94
C ILE A 77 -7.89 3.38 -5.89
N LEU A 78 -6.75 3.99 -6.23
CA LEU A 78 -6.58 5.44 -6.19
C LEU A 78 -7.52 6.17 -7.17
N VAL A 79 -7.73 5.63 -8.37
CA VAL A 79 -8.67 6.20 -9.35
C VAL A 79 -10.10 6.20 -8.80
N TYR A 80 -10.51 5.12 -8.15
CA TYR A 80 -11.86 5.02 -7.57
C TYR A 80 -12.07 5.91 -6.34
N ILE A 81 -11.04 6.12 -5.52
CA ILE A 81 -11.13 7.03 -4.38
C ILE A 81 -11.29 8.49 -4.86
N LYS A 82 -10.69 8.85 -5.99
CA LYS A 82 -10.79 10.21 -6.55
C LYS A 82 -12.10 10.47 -7.29
N SER A 83 -12.64 9.48 -7.99
CA SER A 83 -13.96 9.65 -8.62
C SER A 83 -14.96 9.96 -7.51
N GLU A 84 -15.52 11.17 -7.49
CA GLU A 84 -16.58 11.55 -6.54
C GLU A 84 -17.59 10.42 -6.48
N THR A 85 -17.97 10.00 -5.27
CA THR A 85 -18.82 8.82 -5.04
C THR A 85 -20.12 8.95 -5.86
N GLY A 86 -20.20 8.27 -7.00
CA GLY A 86 -21.33 8.35 -7.94
C GLY A 86 -21.02 8.87 -9.35
N ALA A 87 -19.84 9.44 -9.60
CA ALA A 87 -19.37 9.76 -10.94
C ALA A 87 -18.97 8.49 -11.68
N GLU A 88 -19.53 8.29 -12.88
CA GLU A 88 -19.21 7.14 -13.72
C GLU A 88 -17.76 7.23 -14.20
N LEU A 89 -17.01 6.14 -14.06
CA LEU A 89 -15.64 6.09 -14.56
C LEU A 89 -15.61 6.24 -16.08
N ALA A 90 -14.56 6.89 -16.58
CA ALA A 90 -14.35 6.98 -18.02
C ALA A 90 -14.31 5.57 -18.66
N PRO A 91 -14.91 5.37 -19.84
CA PRO A 91 -14.93 4.07 -20.53
C PRO A 91 -13.53 3.48 -20.79
N SER A 92 -12.53 4.35 -20.97
CA SER A 92 -11.12 3.97 -21.11
C SER A 92 -10.59 3.28 -19.85
N VAL A 93 -10.93 3.78 -18.66
CA VAL A 93 -10.54 3.20 -17.36
C VAL A 93 -11.18 1.83 -17.18
N LEU A 94 -12.49 1.72 -17.41
CA LEU A 94 -13.22 0.45 -17.32
C LEU A 94 -12.63 -0.61 -18.26
N THR A 95 -12.27 -0.21 -19.48
CA THR A 95 -11.61 -1.11 -20.45
C THR A 95 -10.29 -1.66 -19.91
N HIS A 96 -9.46 -0.83 -19.27
CA HIS A 96 -8.19 -1.27 -18.68
C HIS A 96 -8.39 -2.14 -17.44
N ILE A 97 -9.43 -1.89 -16.64
CA ILE A 97 -9.81 -2.75 -15.51
C ILE A 97 -10.19 -4.15 -16.01
N VAL A 98 -11.04 -4.26 -17.05
CA VAL A 98 -11.42 -5.55 -17.63
C VAL A 98 -10.21 -6.29 -18.22
N LYS A 99 -9.32 -5.57 -18.91
CA LYS A 99 -8.04 -6.16 -19.40
C LYS A 99 -7.20 -6.67 -18.24
N PHE A 100 -7.12 -5.92 -17.14
CA PHE A 100 -6.39 -6.35 -15.95
C PHE A 100 -7.00 -7.60 -15.32
N THR A 101 -8.32 -7.76 -15.28
CA THR A 101 -8.98 -9.00 -14.86
C THR A 101 -8.46 -10.19 -15.68
N LYS A 102 -8.35 -10.06 -17.01
CA LYS A 102 -7.78 -11.12 -17.86
C LYS A 102 -6.31 -11.41 -17.51
N THR A 103 -5.50 -10.37 -17.30
CA THR A 103 -4.09 -10.50 -16.89
C THR A 103 -3.96 -11.22 -15.56
N LEU A 104 -4.82 -10.94 -14.57
CA LEU A 104 -4.84 -11.63 -13.28
C LEU A 104 -5.09 -13.13 -13.42
N HIS A 105 -6.02 -13.53 -14.28
CA HIS A 105 -6.28 -14.95 -14.55
C HIS A 105 -5.06 -15.64 -15.18
N GLN A 106 -4.35 -14.95 -16.08
CA GLN A 106 -3.11 -15.46 -16.68
C GLN A 106 -2.00 -15.61 -15.62
N ILE A 107 -1.85 -14.64 -14.71
CA ILE A 107 -0.90 -14.70 -13.60
C ILE A 107 -1.25 -15.85 -12.66
N HIS A 108 -2.54 -16.04 -12.35
CA HIS A 108 -3.00 -17.16 -11.54
C HIS A 108 -2.62 -18.50 -12.18
N ALA A 109 -2.90 -18.68 -13.47
CA ALA A 109 -2.52 -19.89 -14.21
C ALA A 109 -1.00 -20.11 -14.22
N PHE A 110 -0.21 -19.03 -14.36
CA PHE A 110 1.25 -19.10 -14.28
C PHE A 110 1.72 -19.58 -12.91
N LEU A 111 1.17 -19.02 -11.82
CA LEU A 111 1.51 -19.38 -10.45
C LEU A 111 1.12 -20.81 -10.11
N GLU A 112 -0.08 -21.26 -10.47
CA GLU A 112 -0.50 -22.65 -10.29
C GLU A 112 0.47 -23.63 -10.93
N ALA A 113 0.99 -23.29 -12.11
CA ALA A 113 1.97 -24.13 -12.77
C ALA A 113 3.32 -24.18 -12.04
N GLN A 114 3.69 -23.14 -11.28
CA GLN A 114 4.89 -23.13 -10.43
C GLN A 114 4.74 -23.96 -9.13
N GLN A 115 3.52 -24.35 -8.77
CA GLN A 115 3.25 -25.21 -7.61
C GLN A 115 3.51 -26.70 -7.90
N LYS A 116 3.41 -27.11 -9.19
CA LYS A 116 3.49 -28.52 -9.62
C LYS A 116 4.95 -28.92 -9.92
N THR A 117 5.43 -29.99 -9.30
CA THR A 117 6.83 -30.46 -9.35
C THR A 117 7.15 -31.46 -10.48
N SER A 118 6.28 -31.62 -11.48
CA SER A 118 6.47 -32.63 -12.54
C SER A 118 7.59 -32.23 -13.52
N SER A 119 8.77 -32.82 -13.35
CA SER A 119 9.97 -32.57 -14.19
C SER A 119 9.79 -32.91 -15.67
N VAL A 120 8.97 -33.92 -15.99
CA VAL A 120 8.71 -34.31 -17.39
C VAL A 120 7.78 -33.33 -18.08
N LYS A 121 6.74 -32.82 -17.40
CA LYS A 121 5.88 -31.75 -17.94
C LYS A 121 6.62 -30.42 -18.07
N LYS A 122 7.69 -30.21 -17.30
CA LYS A 122 8.49 -28.98 -17.29
C LYS A 122 9.17 -28.70 -18.64
N LEU A 123 9.74 -29.73 -19.26
CA LEU A 123 10.45 -29.61 -20.55
C LEU A 123 9.48 -29.30 -21.70
N PHE A 124 8.34 -30.00 -21.77
CA PHE A 124 7.35 -29.78 -22.83
C PHE A 124 6.57 -28.47 -22.69
N ARG A 125 6.52 -27.86 -21.49
CA ARG A 125 5.78 -26.61 -21.23
C ARG A 125 6.66 -25.37 -21.14
N GLN A 126 7.97 -25.47 -21.34
CA GLN A 126 8.86 -24.32 -21.16
C GLN A 126 8.53 -23.19 -22.14
N GLY A 127 8.19 -23.50 -23.38
CA GLY A 127 7.75 -22.51 -24.38
C GLY A 127 6.44 -21.84 -24.02
N GLU A 128 5.42 -22.62 -23.62
CA GLU A 128 4.13 -22.11 -23.17
C GLU A 128 4.27 -21.22 -21.92
N MET A 129 5.11 -21.63 -20.97
CA MET A 129 5.34 -20.89 -19.73
C MET A 129 6.06 -19.57 -19.97
N SER A 130 7.04 -19.56 -20.88
CA SER A 130 7.76 -18.34 -21.27
C SER A 130 6.83 -17.38 -22.01
N ARG A 131 5.96 -17.89 -22.88
CA ARG A 131 4.93 -17.09 -23.54
C ARG A 131 3.95 -16.49 -22.54
N LEU A 132 3.43 -17.31 -21.62
CA LEU A 132 2.50 -16.86 -20.59
C LEU A 132 3.13 -15.81 -19.67
N LEU A 133 4.38 -16.01 -19.25
CA LEU A 133 5.12 -15.03 -18.45
C LEU A 133 5.26 -13.70 -19.20
N LYS A 134 5.60 -13.76 -20.49
CA LYS A 134 5.70 -12.56 -21.34
C LYS A 134 4.35 -11.84 -21.46
N GLU A 135 3.27 -12.58 -21.73
CA GLU A 135 1.90 -12.04 -21.78
C GLU A 135 1.52 -11.37 -20.46
N CYS A 136 1.83 -11.99 -19.31
CA CYS A 136 1.58 -11.41 -17.99
C CYS A 136 2.37 -10.11 -17.78
N LYS A 137 3.67 -10.11 -18.10
CA LYS A 137 4.53 -8.92 -17.98
C LYS A 137 4.04 -7.79 -18.87
N THR A 138 3.68 -8.08 -20.12
CA THR A 138 3.13 -7.09 -21.07
C THR A 138 1.79 -6.53 -20.56
N GLY A 139 0.85 -7.38 -20.14
CA GLY A 139 -0.45 -6.93 -19.64
C GLY A 139 -0.35 -6.08 -18.35
N LEU A 140 0.59 -6.41 -17.46
CA LEU A 140 0.88 -5.60 -16.27
C LEU A 140 1.51 -4.26 -16.64
N GLN A 141 2.47 -4.26 -17.56
CA GLN A 141 3.14 -3.03 -18.01
C GLN A 141 2.15 -2.09 -18.71
N GLU A 142 1.32 -2.60 -19.61
CA GLU A 142 0.28 -1.80 -20.29
C GLU A 142 -0.69 -1.16 -19.28
N GLY A 143 -1.10 -1.92 -18.25
CA GLY A 143 -1.93 -1.39 -17.18
C GLY A 143 -1.21 -0.31 -16.38
N LEU A 144 0.04 -0.58 -15.97
CA LEU A 144 0.83 0.38 -15.20
C LEU A 144 1.09 1.66 -15.99
N ASP A 145 1.43 1.59 -17.27
CA ASP A 145 1.66 2.76 -18.12
C ASP A 145 0.40 3.63 -18.21
N PHE A 146 -0.77 3.01 -18.40
CA PHE A 146 -2.06 3.71 -18.42
C PHE A 146 -2.38 4.38 -17.08
N PHE A 147 -2.32 3.62 -15.98
CA PHE A 147 -2.68 4.12 -14.66
C PHE A 147 -1.60 5.00 -14.01
N GLN A 148 -0.35 4.97 -14.49
CA GLN A 148 0.72 5.85 -14.01
C GLN A 148 0.48 7.29 -14.46
N ILE A 149 -0.01 7.48 -15.69
CA ILE A 149 -0.43 8.80 -16.19
C ILE A 149 -1.56 9.35 -15.30
N GLU A 150 -2.54 8.52 -14.95
CA GLU A 150 -3.61 8.90 -14.02
C GLU A 150 -3.09 9.18 -12.60
N ARG A 151 -2.15 8.37 -12.10
CA ARG A 151 -1.55 8.54 -10.76
C ARG A 151 -0.82 9.86 -10.58
N VAL A 152 -0.11 10.36 -11.60
CA VAL A 152 0.59 11.66 -11.50
C VAL A 152 -0.40 12.77 -11.20
N ASN A 153 -1.58 12.73 -11.83
CA ASN A 153 -2.65 13.69 -11.57
C ASN A 153 -3.20 13.54 -10.14
N VAL A 154 -3.32 12.32 -9.61
CA VAL A 154 -3.85 12.12 -8.25
C VAL A 154 -2.82 12.44 -7.15
N MET A 155 -1.53 12.16 -7.35
CA MET A 155 -0.51 12.45 -6.34
C MET A 155 -0.36 13.96 -6.11
N ALA A 156 -0.51 14.78 -7.14
CA ALA A 156 -0.54 16.23 -6.98
C ALA A 156 -1.68 16.68 -6.04
N ASP A 157 -2.88 16.13 -6.24
CA ASP A 157 -4.05 16.45 -5.40
C ASP A 157 -3.89 15.96 -3.95
N VAL A 158 -3.33 14.76 -3.75
CA VAL A 158 -3.07 14.22 -2.40
C VAL A 158 -2.02 15.05 -1.66
N THR A 159 -0.96 15.48 -2.33
CA THR A 159 0.03 16.38 -1.74
C THR A 159 -0.61 17.69 -1.31
N GLN A 160 -1.46 18.27 -2.16
CA GLN A 160 -2.22 19.48 -1.82
C GLN A 160 -3.15 19.26 -0.62
N MET A 161 -3.87 18.14 -0.56
CA MET A 161 -4.72 17.80 0.59
C MET A 161 -3.93 17.61 1.88
N CYS A 162 -2.76 16.99 1.82
CA CYS A 162 -1.87 16.84 2.97
C CYS A 162 -1.36 18.20 3.47
N GLU A 163 -0.95 19.08 2.56
CA GLU A 163 -0.55 20.45 2.91
C GLU A 163 -1.70 21.24 3.54
N ASP A 164 -2.92 21.13 2.99
CA ASP A 164 -4.11 21.77 3.54
C ASP A 164 -4.49 21.21 4.92
N ALA A 165 -4.40 19.88 5.12
CA ALA A 165 -4.64 19.25 6.41
C ALA A 165 -3.61 19.67 7.45
N GLN A 166 -2.34 19.75 7.07
CA GLN A 166 -1.26 20.22 7.94
C GLN A 166 -1.43 21.69 8.31
N ARG A 167 -1.85 22.54 7.35
CA ARG A 167 -2.17 23.96 7.60
C ARG A 167 -3.30 24.09 8.61
N ARG A 168 -4.42 23.39 8.42
CA ARG A 168 -5.54 23.39 9.39
C ARG A 168 -5.12 22.88 10.76
N HIS A 169 -4.28 21.85 10.82
CA HIS A 169 -3.76 21.35 12.08
C HIS A 169 -2.94 22.42 12.82
N GLN A 170 -2.09 23.16 12.10
CA GLN A 170 -1.34 24.29 12.67
C GLN A 170 -2.26 25.43 13.11
N GLU A 171 -3.30 25.76 12.35
CA GLU A 171 -4.31 26.75 12.74
C GLU A 171 -5.01 26.37 14.04
N VAL A 172 -5.39 25.09 14.20
CA VAL A 172 -5.99 24.57 15.43
C VAL A 172 -5.02 24.65 16.60
N LEU A 173 -3.75 24.29 16.42
CA LEU A 173 -2.74 24.41 17.48
C LEU A 173 -2.53 25.87 17.91
N CYS A 174 -2.49 26.81 16.97
CA CYS A 174 -2.35 28.24 17.27
C CYS A 174 -3.59 28.79 18.01
N MET A 175 -4.80 28.37 17.62
CA MET A 175 -6.02 28.71 18.36
C MET A 175 -6.02 28.14 19.79
N ILE A 176 -5.53 26.91 19.99
CA ILE A 176 -5.42 26.33 21.33
C ILE A 176 -4.43 27.14 22.20
N GLU A 177 -3.28 27.53 21.64
CA GLU A 177 -2.26 28.32 22.33
C GLU A 177 -2.81 29.70 22.77
N THR A 178 -3.48 30.40 21.86
CA THR A 178 -4.12 31.70 22.17
C THR A 178 -5.23 31.59 23.24
N LEU A 179 -5.99 30.49 23.25
CA LEU A 179 -6.99 30.23 24.30
C LEU A 179 -6.37 29.85 25.65
N TYR A 180 -5.17 29.25 25.64
CA TYR A 180 -4.43 28.89 26.85
C TYR A 180 -3.80 30.11 27.51
N ASP A 181 -3.20 31.01 26.71
CA ASP A 181 -2.66 32.28 27.20
C ASP A 181 -3.76 33.24 27.68
N GLY A 182 -4.93 33.25 27.03
CA GLY A 182 -6.08 34.07 27.40
C GLY A 182 -6.77 33.71 28.72
N ARG A 183 -6.52 32.51 29.28
CA ARG A 183 -7.03 32.12 30.62
C ARG A 183 -6.11 32.54 31.77
N SER A 184 -5.01 33.24 31.50
CA SER A 184 -4.03 33.64 32.50
C SER A 184 -4.27 35.01 33.13
N PHE A 185 -5.40 35.68 32.87
CA PHE A 185 -5.63 37.04 33.36
C PHE A 185 -6.96 37.23 34.10
N GLU A 186 -7.03 36.69 35.30
CA GLU A 186 -7.78 37.29 36.42
C GLU A 186 -7.20 36.74 37.74
N GLY A 187 -6.16 37.39 38.25
CA GLY A 187 -5.52 36.99 39.50
C GLY A 187 -4.21 37.73 39.72
N ALA A 188 -4.29 38.87 40.40
CA ALA A 188 -3.17 39.74 40.71
C ALA A 188 -1.98 39.02 41.39
N SER A 189 -0.81 39.64 41.20
CA SER A 189 0.26 39.87 42.20
C SER A 189 1.56 39.04 42.18
N TYR A 190 2.64 39.79 41.86
CA TYR A 190 4.05 39.71 42.31
C TYR A 190 4.81 38.40 42.02
N THR A 191 5.82 38.35 41.15
CA THR A 191 7.10 39.05 41.30
C THR A 191 7.94 38.77 40.05
N SER A 192 8.67 39.81 39.65
CA SER A 192 9.73 39.80 38.66
C SER A 192 10.80 38.75 38.97
N ARG A 193 11.12 37.91 37.98
CA ARG A 193 12.50 37.46 37.75
C ARG A 193 12.76 37.33 36.26
N VAL A 194 13.45 38.35 35.78
CA VAL A 194 14.24 38.37 34.56
C VAL A 194 15.05 37.09 34.44
N TYR A 195 14.87 36.37 33.33
CA TYR A 195 15.95 35.61 32.71
C TYR A 195 15.96 35.91 31.21
N SER A 196 16.89 36.78 30.83
CA SER A 196 17.33 36.94 29.45
C SER A 196 18.16 35.72 29.06
N SER A 197 17.86 35.12 27.90
CA SER A 197 18.87 34.52 27.02
C SER A 197 18.20 34.24 25.67
N SER A 198 18.34 35.18 24.73
CA SER A 198 19.31 35.10 23.63
C SER A 198 18.88 34.15 22.52
N TYR A 199 18.34 34.77 21.47
CA TYR A 199 18.33 34.26 20.12
C TYR A 199 19.71 33.73 19.75
N ASN A 200 19.77 32.49 19.25
CA ASN A 200 20.77 32.13 18.26
C ASN A 200 20.15 31.18 17.23
N SER A 201 19.99 31.73 16.04
CA SER A 201 19.92 31.04 14.77
C SER A 201 21.18 30.19 14.58
N SER A 202 21.04 28.89 14.34
CA SER A 202 21.90 28.12 13.43
C SER A 202 21.36 26.70 13.22
N ASN A 203 21.30 26.33 11.94
CA ASN A 203 21.13 24.96 11.42
C ASN A 203 21.89 23.91 12.24
N SER A 204 21.25 22.79 12.55
CA SER A 204 21.91 21.50 12.79
C SER A 204 20.90 20.35 12.73
N ILE A 205 21.05 19.52 11.71
CA ILE A 205 20.54 18.14 11.66
C ILE A 205 21.17 17.38 12.84
N SER A 206 20.36 16.80 13.73
CA SER A 206 20.82 15.74 14.62
C SER A 206 19.76 14.65 14.77
N ILE A 207 20.02 13.57 14.05
CA ILE A 207 19.54 12.21 14.30
C ILE A 207 19.85 11.86 15.76
N ILE A 208 18.83 11.53 16.56
CA ILE A 208 19.03 10.80 17.82
C ILE A 208 18.16 9.55 17.83
N ARG A 209 18.84 8.43 17.60
CA ARG A 209 18.43 7.08 17.99
C ARG A 209 18.59 6.91 19.51
N LYS A 210 17.68 6.07 20.05
CA LYS A 210 17.76 5.24 21.27
C LYS A 210 17.64 5.93 22.64
N THR A 211 16.58 5.53 23.36
CA THR A 211 16.59 4.75 24.63
C THR A 211 15.14 4.26 24.83
N GLN A 212 14.78 2.98 24.64
CA GLN A 212 14.87 1.84 25.56
C GLN A 212 14.68 2.12 27.07
N SER A 213 13.69 1.41 27.62
CA SER A 213 13.55 0.89 28.99
C SER A 213 12.85 1.79 30.04
N CYS A 214 11.64 1.41 30.44
CA CYS A 214 11.41 0.92 31.80
C CYS A 214 10.10 0.14 31.93
N CYS A 215 10.20 -0.92 32.73
CA CYS A 215 9.25 -1.98 33.03
C CYS A 215 8.07 -1.48 33.87
N ILE A 216 6.88 -2.03 33.66
CA ILE A 216 5.91 -2.28 34.75
C ILE A 216 5.24 -3.63 34.51
N VAL A 217 5.60 -4.59 35.35
CA VAL A 217 4.83 -5.80 35.69
C VAL A 217 3.85 -5.41 36.81
N PRO A 218 2.66 -6.02 36.86
CA PRO A 218 2.22 -6.52 38.15
C PRO A 218 1.70 -7.97 38.07
N ASP A 219 2.44 -8.87 38.75
CA ASP A 219 1.89 -9.96 39.56
C ASP A 219 1.04 -9.31 40.67
N SER A 220 -0.07 -9.83 41.21
CA SER A 220 -0.51 -11.22 41.40
C SER A 220 -1.92 -11.21 42.06
N ALA A 221 -2.50 -12.41 42.20
CA ALA A 221 -3.68 -12.84 42.99
C ALA A 221 -5.05 -12.58 42.34
N THR A 222 -5.93 -13.56 42.14
CA THR A 222 -6.22 -14.79 42.92
C THR A 222 -6.81 -15.86 42.00
#